data_AF-A0A7C5LGV0-F1
#
_entry.id   AF-A0A7C5LGV0-F1
#
_cell.length_a   1.000
_cell.length_b   1.000
_cell.length_c   1.000
_cell.angle_alpha   90.00
_cell.angle_beta   90.00
_cell.angle_gamma   90.00
#
_symmetry.space_group_name_H-M   'P 1'
#
loop_
_entity.id
_entity.type
_entity.pdbx_description
1 polymer ?
#
loop_
_entity_poly.entity_id
_entity_poly.type
_entity_poly.pdbx_seq_one_letter_code
_entity_poly.pdbx_strand_id
1 'polypeptide(L)'
;MSLIAAFLLVVAAEQSPMTIPEAKTFMRTLTQYVFDHHLKKDETSPQRGMIYEYYDVKSNLWVQGEALDTMHDGAWFAVAMVNAYRATGDPFYKEILTRWQLPFYLKMLNHGDELFTSERNDGRPGDDRGWRTSKEWLLQGREKGFVPYWWDDGASVSLDMRARKDKDEHVNFAARNDWGNRPNPEKRLCGYSLGSSNHMAQDLAVMLQQTWLLLRDPAIAEAAQNLQQCRARHGSPNIPAVRAVLALATNDDAMRRSLPEETWKSVATARNDWRRALYEFKKDEPVAIPGFADDQQYRYYVALARHGTLPQPTAFRLIYDAFTLPMLYRMYCDDEPPAPGINVFDLHPYKFINGKPADYRSQRKGPGGNPRPIGSRFGPQNMVVSGWGLQALKAHPGLWDKAKTEITTPHFFPPATEKEVQAALERELGLGLRTWEAIFKQYGYIPTGIGAGNAGGGFLWENFSDTGGYAHLISAAAQWIFCLEGKRDWEQHALPPPPDAH
;
A
#
# COMPACT_ATOMS: atom_id res chain seq x y z
N MET A 1 -5.41 23.11 -19.55
CA MET A 1 -4.84 21.77 -19.79
C MET A 1 -3.37 21.82 -19.39
N SER A 2 -2.91 21.01 -18.43
CA SER A 2 -1.48 20.71 -18.44
C SER A 2 -1.25 19.85 -19.69
N LEU A 3 -0.22 20.15 -20.49
CA LEU A 3 0.11 19.39 -21.71
C LEU A 3 0.26 17.87 -21.42
N ILE A 4 0.60 17.53 -20.17
CA ILE A 4 0.84 16.17 -19.68
C ILE A 4 -0.46 15.36 -19.58
N ALA A 5 -1.52 15.89 -18.96
CA ALA A 5 -2.76 15.11 -18.77
C ALA A 5 -3.50 14.84 -20.09
N ALA A 6 -3.49 15.81 -21.01
CA ALA A 6 -3.99 15.65 -22.37
C ALA A 6 -3.24 14.55 -23.13
N PHE A 7 -1.91 14.56 -23.04
CA PHE A 7 -1.05 13.56 -23.67
C PHE A 7 -1.30 12.15 -23.10
N LEU A 8 -1.40 12.01 -21.78
CA LEU A 8 -1.61 10.71 -21.12
C LEU A 8 -2.98 10.09 -21.43
N LEU A 9 -4.05 10.91 -21.48
CA LEU A 9 -5.39 10.46 -21.87
C LEU A 9 -5.45 10.00 -23.32
N VAL A 10 -4.77 10.71 -24.24
CA VAL A 10 -4.71 10.36 -25.67
C VAL A 10 -3.91 9.08 -25.87
N VAL A 11 -2.73 8.95 -25.24
CA VAL A 11 -1.87 7.76 -25.38
C VAL A 11 -2.57 6.49 -24.84
N ALA A 12 -3.28 6.59 -23.71
CA ALA A 12 -4.00 5.45 -23.15
C ALA A 12 -5.28 5.10 -23.93
N ALA A 13 -5.95 6.08 -24.55
CA ALA A 13 -7.17 5.87 -25.33
C ALA A 13 -6.92 5.29 -26.73
N GLU A 14 -5.73 5.51 -27.31
CA GLU A 14 -5.38 5.04 -28.65
C GLU A 14 -4.72 3.65 -28.67
N GLN A 15 -4.34 3.12 -27.50
CA GLN A 15 -3.64 1.83 -27.40
C GLN A 15 -4.53 0.73 -26.84
N SER A 16 -4.38 -0.47 -27.41
CA SER A 16 -4.95 -1.69 -26.81
C SER A 16 -4.30 -1.99 -25.46
N PRO A 17 -5.01 -2.66 -24.53
CA PRO A 17 -4.40 -3.19 -23.30
C PRO A 17 -3.12 -3.98 -23.58
N MET A 18 -2.19 -3.97 -22.62
CA MET A 18 -0.92 -4.69 -22.77
C MET A 18 -1.11 -6.17 -23.07
N THR A 19 -0.30 -6.72 -23.96
CA THR A 19 -0.12 -8.16 -24.11
C THR A 19 0.74 -8.72 -22.97
N ILE A 20 0.77 -10.05 -22.80
CA ILE A 20 1.62 -10.71 -21.79
C ILE A 20 3.12 -10.34 -21.96
N PRO A 21 3.73 -10.39 -23.18
CA PRO A 21 5.12 -10.00 -23.35
C PRO A 21 5.41 -8.53 -22.99
N GLU A 22 4.50 -7.62 -23.32
CA GLU A 22 4.63 -6.21 -22.96
C GLU A 22 4.54 -6.01 -21.44
N ALA A 23 3.57 -6.65 -20.78
CA ALA A 23 3.45 -6.60 -19.32
C ALA A 23 4.70 -7.14 -18.62
N LYS A 24 5.25 -8.27 -19.09
CA LYS A 24 6.52 -8.83 -18.57
C LYS A 24 7.69 -7.89 -18.75
N THR A 25 7.79 -7.25 -19.92
CA THR A 25 8.86 -6.27 -20.22
C THR A 25 8.74 -5.06 -19.31
N PHE A 26 7.53 -4.51 -19.18
CA PHE A 26 7.28 -3.34 -18.33
C PHE A 26 7.58 -3.63 -16.86
N MET A 27 7.12 -4.77 -16.33
CA MET A 27 7.47 -5.23 -14.97
C MET A 27 8.97 -5.27 -14.75
N ARG A 28 9.72 -5.85 -15.69
CA ARG A 28 11.18 -5.97 -15.57
C ARG A 28 11.85 -4.60 -15.57
N THR A 29 11.39 -3.67 -16.42
CA THR A 29 11.87 -2.28 -16.45
C THR A 29 11.60 -1.57 -15.12
N LEU A 30 10.39 -1.70 -14.57
CA LEU A 30 10.02 -1.10 -13.27
C LEU A 30 10.88 -1.66 -12.13
N THR A 31 11.04 -2.99 -12.06
CA THR A 31 11.86 -3.65 -11.04
C THR A 31 13.33 -3.23 -11.14
N GLN A 32 13.87 -3.15 -12.36
CA GLN A 32 15.24 -2.71 -12.58
C GLN A 32 15.45 -1.25 -12.13
N TYR A 33 14.47 -0.37 -12.37
CA TYR A 33 14.55 1.01 -11.90
C TYR A 33 14.65 1.10 -10.36
N VAL A 34 13.79 0.36 -9.64
CA VAL A 34 13.83 0.32 -8.16
C VAL A 34 15.17 -0.26 -7.68
N PHE A 35 15.64 -1.34 -8.30
CA PHE A 35 16.95 -1.93 -7.99
C PHE A 35 18.10 -0.93 -8.19
N ASP A 36 18.04 -0.10 -9.23
CA ASP A 36 19.09 0.85 -9.56
C ASP A 36 19.07 2.09 -8.66
N HIS A 37 17.89 2.61 -8.33
CA HIS A 37 17.74 3.95 -7.74
C HIS A 37 17.24 3.94 -6.29
N HIS A 38 16.48 2.94 -5.87
CA HIS A 38 15.85 2.92 -4.53
C HIS A 38 16.45 1.88 -3.58
N LEU A 39 17.14 0.85 -4.07
CA LEU A 39 17.72 -0.20 -3.25
C LEU A 39 19.10 0.18 -2.69
N LYS A 40 19.30 0.05 -1.38
CA LYS A 40 20.62 0.14 -0.72
C LYS A 40 21.41 -1.16 -0.96
N LYS A 41 22.39 -1.09 -1.85
CA LYS A 41 23.17 -2.25 -2.34
C LYS A 41 24.53 -2.46 -1.68
N ASP A 42 24.99 -1.53 -0.84
CA ASP A 42 26.29 -1.64 -0.18
C ASP A 42 26.32 -2.85 0.76
N GLU A 43 27.14 -3.84 0.42
CA GLU A 43 27.29 -5.11 1.13
C GLU A 43 27.81 -4.93 2.57
N THR A 44 28.48 -3.81 2.86
CA THR A 44 29.00 -3.48 4.20
C THR A 44 28.00 -2.70 5.05
N SER A 45 26.92 -2.19 4.43
CA SER A 45 25.94 -1.38 5.13
C SER A 45 25.04 -2.25 6.02
N PRO A 46 24.74 -1.83 7.26
CA PRO A 46 23.74 -2.51 8.09
C PRO A 46 22.32 -2.43 7.50
N GLN A 47 22.11 -1.54 6.52
CA GLN A 47 20.87 -1.31 5.77
C GLN A 47 20.86 -1.97 4.39
N ARG A 48 21.84 -2.83 4.09
CA ARG A 48 21.85 -3.62 2.85
C ARG A 48 20.49 -4.28 2.64
N GLY A 49 19.89 -4.08 1.48
CA GLY A 49 18.58 -4.65 1.14
C GLY A 49 17.37 -3.76 1.44
N MET A 50 17.58 -2.66 2.17
CA MET A 50 16.56 -1.64 2.40
C MET A 50 16.20 -0.92 1.10
N ILE A 51 14.92 -0.60 0.93
CA ILE A 51 14.42 0.17 -0.21
C ILE A 51 13.86 1.48 0.29
N TYR A 52 14.37 2.60 -0.25
CA TYR A 52 13.87 3.93 0.08
C TYR A 52 12.54 4.21 -0.59
N GLU A 53 11.64 4.82 0.17
CA GLU A 53 10.32 5.21 -0.28
C GLU A 53 10.42 6.21 -1.44
N TYR A 54 11.12 7.33 -1.22
CA TYR A 54 11.27 8.39 -2.22
C TYR A 54 12.70 8.62 -2.69
N TYR A 55 12.82 8.96 -3.96
CA TYR A 55 14.08 9.36 -4.59
C TYR A 55 13.91 10.69 -5.33
N ASP A 56 14.68 11.71 -4.94
CA ASP A 56 14.80 13.00 -5.63
C ASP A 56 15.62 12.80 -6.90
N VAL A 57 14.93 12.80 -8.03
CA VAL A 57 15.54 12.56 -9.34
C VAL A 57 16.44 13.72 -9.79
N LYS A 58 16.20 14.95 -9.30
CA LYS A 58 16.98 16.13 -9.67
C LYS A 58 18.27 16.21 -8.87
N SER A 59 18.16 15.95 -7.57
CA SER A 59 19.31 16.00 -6.66
C SER A 59 20.10 14.69 -6.66
N ASN A 60 19.55 13.60 -7.23
CA ASN A 60 20.08 12.24 -7.14
C ASN A 60 20.29 11.81 -5.67
N LEU A 61 19.27 12.04 -4.84
CA LEU A 61 19.30 11.77 -3.41
C LEU A 61 18.05 11.03 -2.96
N TRP A 62 18.21 10.09 -2.03
CA TRP A 62 17.06 9.53 -1.33
C TRP A 62 16.44 10.57 -0.41
N VAL A 63 15.12 10.70 -0.50
CA VAL A 63 14.33 11.61 0.32
C VAL A 63 13.69 10.77 1.41
N GLN A 64 13.75 11.26 2.65
CA GLN A 64 13.60 10.40 3.84
C GLN A 64 14.72 9.32 3.87
N GLY A 65 15.97 9.75 3.63
CA GLY A 65 17.16 8.92 3.34
C GLY A 65 17.71 7.92 4.38
N GLU A 66 19.03 7.92 4.61
CA GLU A 66 19.88 6.79 5.07
C GLU A 66 19.79 6.29 6.54
N ALA A 67 18.63 6.29 7.17
CA ALA A 67 18.42 5.61 8.45
C ALA A 67 17.58 4.37 8.19
N LEU A 68 17.43 3.53 9.21
CA LEU A 68 16.30 2.62 9.22
C LEU A 68 15.05 3.51 9.34
N ASP A 69 14.56 4.09 8.26
CA ASP A 69 13.38 4.97 8.20
C ASP A 69 12.75 4.83 6.81
N THR A 70 11.42 4.84 6.76
CA THR A 70 10.56 4.58 5.58
C THR A 70 10.79 3.23 4.88
N MET A 71 9.97 2.24 5.21
CA MET A 71 10.15 0.86 4.71
C MET A 71 8.87 0.20 4.22
N HIS A 72 7.71 0.82 4.40
CA HIS A 72 6.43 0.18 4.11
C HIS A 72 6.29 -0.17 2.61
N ASP A 73 6.70 0.75 1.73
CA ASP A 73 6.81 0.51 0.29
C ASP A 73 7.82 -0.58 -0.08
N GLY A 74 8.88 -0.73 0.71
CA GLY A 74 9.84 -1.80 0.52
C GLY A 74 9.25 -3.18 0.86
N ALA A 75 8.32 -3.27 1.82
CA ALA A 75 7.56 -4.48 2.11
C ALA A 75 6.59 -4.81 0.96
N TRP A 76 5.88 -3.81 0.43
CA TRP A 76 5.05 -3.98 -0.76
C TRP A 76 5.85 -4.34 -2.00
N PHE A 77 7.06 -3.82 -2.18
CA PHE A 77 7.94 -4.23 -3.28
C PHE A 77 8.36 -5.70 -3.16
N ALA A 78 8.59 -6.21 -1.93
CA ALA A 78 8.86 -7.64 -1.71
C ALA A 78 7.63 -8.50 -2.05
N VAL A 79 6.42 -8.06 -1.69
CA VAL A 79 5.17 -8.69 -2.14
C VAL A 79 5.09 -8.70 -3.67
N ALA A 80 5.46 -7.59 -4.32
CA ALA A 80 5.47 -7.49 -5.77
C ALA A 80 6.46 -8.46 -6.43
N MET A 81 7.63 -8.70 -5.82
CA MET A 81 8.58 -9.71 -6.31
C MET A 81 8.00 -11.12 -6.26
N VAL A 82 7.26 -11.47 -5.20
CA VAL A 82 6.57 -12.76 -5.10
C VAL A 82 5.49 -12.87 -6.18
N ASN A 83 4.66 -11.85 -6.35
CA ASN A 83 3.60 -11.81 -7.37
C ASN A 83 4.19 -11.93 -8.78
N ALA A 84 5.26 -11.18 -9.07
CA ALA A 84 5.95 -11.21 -10.35
C ALA A 84 6.57 -12.58 -10.64
N TYR A 85 7.22 -13.20 -9.65
CA TYR A 85 7.76 -14.55 -9.80
C TYR A 85 6.65 -15.57 -10.11
N ARG A 86 5.53 -15.53 -9.39
CA ARG A 86 4.40 -16.45 -9.64
C ARG A 86 3.77 -16.25 -11.01
N ALA A 87 3.60 -15.00 -11.45
CA ALA A 87 2.99 -14.71 -12.75
C ALA A 87 3.89 -15.03 -13.94
N THR A 88 5.22 -14.96 -13.77
CA THR A 88 6.15 -15.04 -14.90
C THR A 88 7.04 -16.28 -14.90
N GLY A 89 7.30 -16.87 -13.74
CA GLY A 89 8.34 -17.89 -13.54
C GLY A 89 9.77 -17.38 -13.62
N ASP A 90 10.00 -16.07 -13.80
CA ASP A 90 11.34 -15.49 -14.02
C ASP A 90 12.12 -15.44 -12.69
N PRO A 91 13.24 -16.18 -12.56
CA PRO A 91 14.01 -16.24 -11.31
C PRO A 91 14.57 -14.89 -10.87
N PHE A 92 14.69 -13.91 -11.77
CA PHE A 92 15.15 -12.54 -11.47
C PHE A 92 14.42 -11.93 -10.27
N TYR A 93 13.08 -12.05 -10.21
CA TYR A 93 12.29 -11.48 -9.12
C TYR A 93 12.54 -12.19 -7.78
N LYS A 94 12.67 -13.52 -7.82
CA LYS A 94 12.98 -14.33 -6.64
C LYS A 94 14.38 -14.03 -6.12
N GLU A 95 15.36 -13.83 -7.01
CA GLU A 95 16.73 -13.46 -6.65
C GLU A 95 16.81 -12.09 -6.00
N ILE A 96 16.08 -11.08 -6.51
CA ILE A 96 16.01 -9.77 -5.85
C ILE A 96 15.46 -9.90 -4.43
N LEU A 97 14.35 -10.63 -4.27
CA LEU A 97 13.72 -10.86 -2.98
C LEU A 97 14.68 -11.54 -1.99
N THR A 98 15.29 -12.67 -2.38
CA THR A 98 16.06 -13.51 -1.46
C THR A 98 17.47 -12.98 -1.19
N ARG A 99 18.08 -12.27 -2.14
CA ARG A 99 19.41 -11.70 -1.97
C ARG A 99 19.40 -10.40 -1.17
N TRP A 100 18.38 -9.56 -1.39
CA TRP A 100 18.38 -8.19 -0.89
C TRP A 100 17.32 -7.95 0.17
N GLN A 101 16.03 -8.02 -0.19
CA GLN A 101 14.96 -7.51 0.66
C GLN A 101 14.69 -8.39 1.88
N LEU A 102 14.49 -9.70 1.66
CA LEU A 102 14.09 -10.61 2.73
C LEU A 102 15.13 -10.67 3.87
N PRO A 103 16.45 -10.82 3.59
CA PRO A 103 17.46 -10.81 4.65
C PRO A 103 17.41 -9.54 5.52
N PHE A 104 17.16 -8.38 4.90
CA PHE A 104 17.05 -7.12 5.62
C PHE A 104 15.87 -7.13 6.61
N TYR A 105 14.66 -7.45 6.15
CA TYR A 105 13.48 -7.45 7.02
C TYR A 105 13.53 -8.55 8.09
N LEU A 106 14.06 -9.73 7.78
CA LEU A 106 14.25 -10.78 8.78
C LEU A 106 15.24 -10.36 9.86
N LYS A 107 16.33 -9.69 9.48
CA LYS A 107 17.27 -9.11 10.45
C LYS A 107 16.55 -8.13 11.39
N MET A 108 15.74 -7.23 10.84
CA MET A 108 15.02 -6.23 11.64
C MET A 108 14.03 -6.87 12.63
N LEU A 109 13.31 -7.90 12.20
CA LEU A 109 12.28 -8.54 13.02
C LEU A 109 12.85 -9.56 14.01
N ASN A 110 13.85 -10.36 13.62
CA ASN A 110 14.41 -11.42 14.46
C ASN A 110 15.55 -10.97 15.37
N HIS A 111 16.18 -9.83 15.07
CA HIS A 111 17.27 -9.25 15.85
C HIS A 111 16.99 -7.80 16.27
N GLY A 112 15.70 -7.41 16.32
CA GLY A 112 15.29 -6.05 16.70
C GLY A 112 15.74 -5.64 18.10
N ASP A 113 15.92 -6.58 19.02
CA ASP A 113 16.45 -6.40 20.36
C ASP A 113 17.94 -5.96 20.41
N GLU A 114 18.69 -6.31 19.36
CA GLU A 114 20.08 -5.88 19.18
C GLU A 114 20.15 -4.48 18.54
N LEU A 115 19.14 -4.13 17.72
CA LEU A 115 19.12 -2.93 16.88
C LEU A 115 18.41 -1.74 17.54
N PHE A 116 17.37 -2.00 18.33
CA PHE A 116 16.52 -0.99 18.94
C PHE A 116 16.59 -1.07 20.47
N THR A 117 16.66 0.09 21.12
CA THR A 117 16.60 0.20 22.58
C THR A 117 15.87 1.49 22.99
N SER A 118 15.03 1.39 24.03
CA SER A 118 14.35 2.52 24.65
C SER A 118 15.12 3.14 25.82
N GLU A 119 16.37 2.71 26.07
CA GLU A 119 17.22 3.21 27.17
C GLU A 119 17.52 4.72 27.08
N ARG A 120 17.42 5.29 25.87
CA ARG A 120 17.62 6.72 25.60
C ARG A 120 16.44 7.24 24.77
N ASN A 121 15.90 8.39 25.19
CA ASN A 121 14.87 9.14 24.47
C ASN A 121 15.32 10.59 24.25
N ASP A 122 15.50 10.97 22.99
CA ASP A 122 15.93 12.29 22.54
C ASP A 122 14.76 13.23 22.19
N GLY A 123 13.52 12.78 22.40
CA GLY A 123 12.32 13.62 22.31
C GLY A 123 12.26 14.67 23.43
N ARG A 124 11.50 15.76 23.24
CA ARG A 124 11.39 16.79 24.29
C ARG A 124 10.76 16.21 25.56
N PRO A 125 11.14 16.71 26.75
CA PRO A 125 10.46 16.36 27.99
C PRO A 125 8.95 16.63 27.88
N GLY A 126 8.15 15.57 28.03
CA GLY A 126 6.70 15.66 27.86
C GLY A 126 6.18 15.40 26.45
N ASP A 127 7.00 15.14 25.44
CA ASP A 127 6.54 14.70 24.11
C ASP A 127 6.29 13.18 24.07
N ASP A 128 6.63 12.46 25.14
CA ASP A 128 6.03 11.16 25.46
C ASP A 128 4.50 11.28 25.61
N ARG A 129 3.97 12.48 25.94
CA ARG A 129 2.53 12.74 26.06
C ARG A 129 1.81 12.67 24.72
N GLY A 130 2.47 12.92 23.59
CA GLY A 130 1.86 12.78 22.25
C GLY A 130 1.37 11.35 21.97
N TRP A 131 2.00 10.36 22.61
CA TRP A 131 1.63 8.95 22.51
C TRP A 131 0.71 8.47 23.65
N ARG A 132 0.47 9.28 24.71
CA ARG A 132 -0.40 8.90 25.84
C ARG A 132 -1.87 8.73 25.43
N THR A 133 -2.36 9.50 24.47
CA THR A 133 -3.70 9.28 23.89
C THR A 133 -3.78 8.00 23.06
N SER A 134 -2.63 7.44 22.65
CA SER A 134 -2.53 6.25 21.81
C SER A 134 -2.29 4.96 22.60
N LYS A 135 -2.24 5.00 23.94
CA LYS A 135 -2.11 3.86 24.89
C LYS A 135 -1.27 2.67 24.37
N GLU A 136 -0.03 2.54 24.87
CA GLU A 136 0.79 1.29 24.88
C GLU A 136 1.66 0.95 23.65
N TRP A 137 2.15 1.91 22.86
CA TRP A 137 2.86 1.59 21.59
C TRP A 137 4.38 1.87 21.60
N LEU A 138 4.96 2.23 22.74
CA LEU A 138 6.39 2.52 22.85
C LEU A 138 7.21 1.23 23.00
N LEU A 139 8.41 1.24 22.42
CA LEU A 139 9.43 0.23 22.62
C LEU A 139 9.67 -0.01 24.12
N GLN A 140 9.61 -1.28 24.54
CA GLN A 140 9.73 -1.70 25.94
C GLN A 140 11.11 -2.31 26.19
N GLY A 141 12.12 -1.45 26.41
CA GLY A 141 13.50 -1.87 26.59
C GLY A 141 14.11 -2.28 25.26
N ARG A 142 14.27 -3.58 25.05
CA ARG A 142 14.81 -4.20 23.84
C ARG A 142 13.93 -5.37 23.47
N GLU A 143 13.51 -5.46 22.22
CA GLU A 143 12.60 -6.51 21.79
C GLU A 143 12.65 -6.82 20.31
N LYS A 144 12.50 -8.12 20.01
CA LYS A 144 12.26 -8.63 18.67
C LYS A 144 10.86 -8.29 18.18
N GLY A 145 10.70 -8.20 16.87
CA GLY A 145 9.43 -7.88 16.21
C GLY A 145 9.03 -6.41 16.32
N PHE A 146 9.90 -5.55 16.85
CA PHE A 146 9.66 -4.11 16.89
C PHE A 146 9.67 -3.52 15.49
N VAL A 147 8.69 -2.64 15.24
CA VAL A 147 8.51 -1.95 13.97
C VAL A 147 8.43 -0.45 14.27
N PRO A 148 9.51 0.32 14.06
CA PRO A 148 9.52 1.75 14.35
C PRO A 148 8.46 2.51 13.56
N TYR A 149 7.79 3.48 14.19
CA TYR A 149 6.70 4.23 13.58
C TYR A 149 7.13 5.06 12.38
N TRP A 150 8.32 5.64 12.37
CA TRP A 150 8.79 6.41 11.21
C TRP A 150 9.19 5.54 10.00
N TRP A 151 9.06 4.21 10.11
CA TRP A 151 9.09 3.34 8.93
C TRP A 151 7.80 3.39 8.11
N ASP A 152 6.79 4.06 8.66
CA ASP A 152 5.43 4.17 8.18
C ASP A 152 5.18 5.52 7.48
N ASP A 153 4.39 5.48 6.40
CA ASP A 153 3.77 6.59 5.65
C ASP A 153 4.51 7.94 5.67
N GLY A 154 5.72 7.96 5.11
CA GLY A 154 6.41 9.20 4.75
C GLY A 154 6.73 10.17 5.89
N ALA A 155 6.64 9.75 7.15
CA ALA A 155 7.22 10.48 8.27
C ALA A 155 8.69 10.06 8.45
N SER A 156 9.57 10.96 8.92
CA SER A 156 10.93 10.58 9.30
C SER A 156 11.47 11.55 10.33
N VAL A 157 12.49 11.11 11.09
CA VAL A 157 13.26 11.98 12.01
C VAL A 157 13.58 13.30 11.30
N SER A 158 14.17 13.21 10.10
CA SER A 158 14.70 14.38 9.41
C SER A 158 13.66 15.20 8.70
N LEU A 159 12.51 14.65 8.29
CA LEU A 159 11.40 15.50 7.84
C LEU A 159 10.85 16.32 9.01
N ASP A 160 10.71 15.70 10.18
CA ASP A 160 10.35 16.41 11.41
C ASP A 160 11.41 17.46 11.77
N MET A 161 12.71 17.16 11.61
CA MET A 161 13.78 18.16 11.79
C MET A 161 13.69 19.30 10.76
N ARG A 162 13.46 18.99 9.48
CA ARG A 162 13.41 19.96 8.37
C ARG A 162 12.24 20.93 8.48
N ALA A 163 11.12 20.49 9.04
CA ALA A 163 9.92 21.31 9.19
C ALA A 163 9.99 22.30 10.38
N ARG A 164 11.09 22.30 11.15
CA ARG A 164 11.23 23.08 12.38
C ARG A 164 11.56 24.55 12.18
N LYS A 165 11.17 25.34 13.18
CA LYS A 165 11.47 26.78 13.32
C LYS A 165 12.36 27.10 14.53
N ASP A 166 12.69 26.10 15.35
CA ASP A 166 13.33 26.23 16.66
C ASP A 166 14.80 25.76 16.69
N LYS A 167 15.53 25.87 15.57
CA LYS A 167 16.99 25.65 15.50
C LYS A 167 17.48 24.24 15.89
N ASP A 168 16.69 23.20 15.62
CA ASP A 168 17.11 21.79 15.60
C ASP A 168 17.38 21.09 16.96
N GLU A 169 17.04 21.66 18.11
CA GLU A 169 17.49 21.11 19.41
C GLU A 169 16.84 19.77 19.85
N HIS A 170 15.60 19.45 19.44
CA HIS A 170 14.88 18.24 19.92
C HIS A 170 13.90 17.65 18.91
N VAL A 171 13.72 16.33 18.85
CA VAL A 171 12.63 15.66 18.09
C VAL A 171 11.27 15.81 18.79
N ASN A 172 10.19 15.98 18.03
CA ASN A 172 8.82 16.22 18.55
C ASN A 172 8.13 14.93 19.05
N PHE A 173 8.82 13.79 18.99
CA PHE A 173 8.31 12.48 19.37
C PHE A 173 9.36 11.70 20.15
N ALA A 174 8.90 10.72 20.93
CA ALA A 174 9.79 9.77 21.57
C ALA A 174 10.62 9.01 20.52
N ALA A 175 11.93 9.21 20.53
CA ALA A 175 12.80 8.80 19.46
C ALA A 175 14.25 8.74 19.89
N ARG A 176 15.06 8.02 19.13
CA ARG A 176 16.51 8.11 19.16
C ARG A 176 16.98 9.01 18.02
N ASN A 177 17.79 10.00 18.34
CA ASN A 177 18.48 10.87 17.39
C ASN A 177 19.98 10.73 17.61
N ASP A 178 20.64 9.99 16.72
CA ASP A 178 22.07 9.72 16.83
C ASP A 178 22.92 10.96 16.49
N TRP A 179 22.35 12.00 15.86
CA TRP A 179 23.00 13.30 15.72
C TRP A 179 23.06 14.07 17.05
N GLY A 180 22.10 13.88 17.94
CA GLY A 180 21.93 14.72 19.14
C GLY A 180 21.72 16.20 18.76
N ASN A 181 22.44 17.11 19.44
CA ASN A 181 22.40 18.56 19.18
C ASN A 181 23.35 19.02 18.06
N ARG A 182 23.94 18.08 17.30
CA ARG A 182 24.86 18.44 16.20
C ARG A 182 24.06 18.93 14.98
N PRO A 183 24.54 19.96 14.27
CA PRO A 183 23.92 20.39 13.02
C PRO A 183 23.82 19.23 12.03
N ASN A 184 22.66 19.08 11.38
CA ASN A 184 22.44 18.12 10.30
C ASN A 184 22.18 18.88 8.98
N PRO A 185 23.17 19.62 8.44
CA PRO A 185 22.97 20.54 7.31
C PRO A 185 22.56 19.80 6.03
N GLU A 186 23.03 18.57 5.88
CA GLU A 186 22.68 17.67 4.77
C GLU A 186 21.39 16.89 5.04
N LYS A 187 20.81 17.04 6.24
CA LYS A 187 19.56 16.43 6.65
C LYS A 187 19.56 14.91 6.46
N ARG A 188 20.71 14.27 6.74
CA ARG A 188 20.91 12.82 6.70
C ARG A 188 20.12 12.17 7.83
N LEU A 189 19.49 11.04 7.59
CA LEU A 189 18.75 10.37 8.65
C LEU A 189 19.73 9.60 9.56
N CYS A 190 19.56 9.68 10.88
CA CYS A 190 20.29 8.84 11.82
C CYS A 190 19.52 8.75 13.15
N GLY A 191 18.80 7.64 13.34
CA GLY A 191 17.88 7.45 14.46
C GLY A 191 16.70 6.54 14.12
N TYR A 192 15.76 6.42 15.04
CA TYR A 192 14.48 5.73 14.84
C TYR A 192 13.44 6.20 15.86
N SER A 193 12.17 6.00 15.54
CA SER A 193 11.07 6.26 16.47
C SER A 193 11.05 5.20 17.56
N LEU A 194 10.82 5.61 18.80
CA LEU A 194 10.49 4.68 19.89
C LEU A 194 9.01 4.27 19.83
N GLY A 195 8.18 4.98 19.08
CA GLY A 195 6.82 4.57 18.80
C GLY A 195 6.80 3.41 17.80
N SER A 196 5.79 2.55 17.91
CA SER A 196 5.64 1.40 17.03
C SER A 196 4.42 1.49 16.14
N SER A 197 4.58 1.19 14.85
CA SER A 197 3.47 1.25 13.89
C SER A 197 2.69 -0.07 13.79
N ASN A 198 1.36 0.04 13.85
CA ASN A 198 0.44 -1.06 13.54
C ASN A 198 0.17 -1.19 12.03
N HIS A 199 0.31 -0.11 11.26
CA HIS A 199 0.12 -0.13 9.82
C HIS A 199 1.30 -0.82 9.14
N MET A 200 2.54 -0.40 9.44
CA MET A 200 3.76 -1.09 9.00
C MET A 200 3.79 -2.56 9.45
N ALA A 201 3.27 -2.89 10.62
CA ALA A 201 3.15 -4.29 11.06
C ALA A 201 2.22 -5.11 10.14
N GLN A 202 1.15 -4.52 9.59
CA GLN A 202 0.28 -5.18 8.62
C GLN A 202 1.01 -5.40 7.29
N ASP A 203 1.74 -4.40 6.79
CA ASP A 203 2.54 -4.51 5.55
C ASP A 203 3.61 -5.59 5.65
N LEU A 204 4.37 -5.59 6.76
CA LEU A 204 5.35 -6.64 7.03
C LEU A 204 4.70 -8.00 7.17
N ALA A 205 3.52 -8.11 7.78
CA ALA A 205 2.83 -9.37 7.89
C ALA A 205 2.40 -9.92 6.53
N VAL A 206 1.90 -9.07 5.62
CA VAL A 206 1.58 -9.47 4.24
C VAL A 206 2.85 -9.92 3.50
N MET A 207 3.94 -9.16 3.61
CA MET A 207 5.22 -9.55 3.03
C MET A 207 5.67 -10.92 3.56
N LEU A 208 5.72 -11.10 4.88
CA LEU A 208 6.10 -12.37 5.50
C LEU A 208 5.17 -13.51 5.04
N GLN A 209 3.85 -13.29 4.98
CA GLN A 209 2.91 -14.29 4.46
C GLN A 209 3.25 -14.71 3.03
N GLN A 210 3.44 -13.75 2.12
CA GLN A 210 3.71 -14.06 0.72
C GLN A 210 5.07 -14.76 0.54
N THR A 211 6.09 -14.31 1.25
CA THR A 211 7.42 -14.94 1.23
C THR A 211 7.41 -16.34 1.87
N TRP A 212 6.67 -16.56 2.96
CA TRP A 212 6.50 -17.89 3.58
C TRP A 212 5.87 -18.86 2.60
N LEU A 213 4.80 -18.45 1.92
CA LEU A 213 4.11 -19.27 0.93
C LEU A 213 5.00 -19.62 -0.28
N LEU A 214 5.98 -18.78 -0.59
CA LEU A 214 6.94 -19.02 -1.66
C LEU A 214 8.14 -19.89 -1.23
N LEU A 215 8.69 -19.64 -0.03
CA LEU A 215 10.03 -20.14 0.35
C LEU A 215 10.01 -21.18 1.48
N ARG A 216 8.99 -21.17 2.35
CA ARG A 216 8.91 -22.03 3.55
C ARG A 216 10.14 -21.95 4.47
N ASP A 217 10.79 -20.79 4.50
CA ASP A 217 11.99 -20.56 5.32
C ASP A 217 11.60 -20.37 6.81
N PRO A 218 12.12 -21.19 7.74
CA PRO A 218 11.85 -21.08 9.18
C PRO A 218 12.13 -19.70 9.78
N ALA A 219 13.09 -18.93 9.24
CA ALA A 219 13.37 -17.58 9.72
C ALA A 219 12.18 -16.62 9.53
N ILE A 220 11.34 -16.87 8.51
CA ILE A 220 10.10 -16.12 8.27
C ILE A 220 9.06 -16.47 9.34
N ALA A 221 8.97 -17.73 9.75
CA ALA A 221 8.08 -18.16 10.83
C ALA A 221 8.49 -17.55 12.17
N GLU A 222 9.79 -17.50 12.46
CA GLU A 222 10.33 -16.78 13.62
C GLU A 222 9.96 -15.29 13.57
N ALA A 223 10.10 -14.64 12.42
CA ALA A 223 9.76 -13.22 12.26
C ALA A 223 8.27 -12.95 12.48
N ALA A 224 7.39 -13.83 11.97
CA ALA A 224 5.95 -13.75 12.21
C ALA A 224 5.60 -13.90 13.70
N GLN A 225 6.27 -14.82 14.40
CA GLN A 225 6.10 -15.02 15.83
C GLN A 225 6.57 -13.80 16.64
N ASN A 226 7.76 -13.29 16.33
CA ASN A 226 8.33 -12.11 16.98
C ASN A 226 7.43 -10.87 16.77
N LEU A 227 6.94 -10.66 15.55
CA LEU A 227 6.02 -9.56 15.22
C LEU A 227 4.72 -9.66 16.04
N GLN A 228 4.06 -10.83 16.06
CA GLN A 228 2.84 -11.04 16.85
C GLN A 228 3.07 -10.82 18.35
N GLN A 229 4.16 -11.34 18.91
CA GLN A 229 4.48 -11.17 20.33
C GLN A 229 4.71 -9.70 20.69
N CYS A 230 5.43 -8.96 19.84
CA CYS A 230 5.63 -7.52 20.01
C CYS A 230 4.28 -6.78 19.96
N ARG A 231 3.44 -7.05 18.95
CA ARG A 231 2.10 -6.44 18.87
C ARG A 231 1.23 -6.73 20.09
N ALA A 232 1.30 -7.95 20.63
CA ALA A 232 0.57 -8.32 21.84
C ALA A 232 1.07 -7.55 23.08
N ARG A 233 2.39 -7.40 23.26
CA ARG A 233 2.96 -6.56 24.33
C ARG A 233 2.58 -5.08 24.20
N HIS A 234 2.38 -4.61 22.97
CA HIS A 234 2.01 -3.23 22.64
C HIS A 234 0.48 -3.00 22.62
N GLY A 235 -0.30 -3.85 23.29
CA GLY A 235 -1.75 -3.69 23.40
C GLY A 235 -2.54 -3.92 22.11
N SER A 236 -1.91 -4.43 21.04
CA SER A 236 -2.51 -4.66 19.72
C SER A 236 -2.47 -6.13 19.28
N PRO A 237 -2.89 -7.11 20.11
CA PRO A 237 -2.75 -8.55 19.79
C PRO A 237 -3.62 -9.03 18.62
N ASN A 238 -4.60 -8.23 18.19
CA ASN A 238 -5.67 -8.65 17.31
C ASN A 238 -5.55 -8.14 15.86
N ILE A 239 -4.36 -7.70 15.43
CA ILE A 239 -4.14 -7.24 14.06
C ILE A 239 -4.30 -8.42 13.08
N PRO A 240 -5.32 -8.42 12.19
CA PRO A 240 -5.65 -9.59 11.38
C PRO A 240 -4.53 -10.10 10.48
N ALA A 241 -3.81 -9.21 9.79
CA ALA A 241 -2.70 -9.60 8.91
C ALA A 241 -1.55 -10.28 9.68
N VAL A 242 -1.20 -9.76 10.86
CA VAL A 242 -0.14 -10.33 11.72
C VAL A 242 -0.53 -11.73 12.21
N ARG A 243 -1.80 -11.91 12.61
CA ARG A 243 -2.31 -13.23 12.99
C ARG A 243 -2.39 -14.19 11.79
N ALA A 244 -2.73 -13.68 10.61
CA ALA A 244 -2.83 -14.48 9.40
C ALA A 244 -1.49 -15.13 9.02
N VAL A 245 -0.40 -14.34 9.00
CA VAL A 245 0.92 -14.89 8.71
C VAL A 245 1.38 -15.87 9.78
N LEU A 246 1.16 -15.57 11.07
CA LEU A 246 1.54 -16.48 12.15
C LEU A 246 0.81 -17.82 12.01
N ALA A 247 -0.51 -17.78 11.81
CA ALA A 247 -1.33 -18.98 11.68
C ALA A 247 -0.87 -19.87 10.51
N LEU A 248 -0.49 -19.27 9.38
CA LEU A 248 0.05 -20.01 8.23
C LEU A 248 1.47 -20.52 8.47
N ALA A 249 2.29 -19.79 9.21
CA ALA A 249 3.67 -20.17 9.51
C ALA A 249 3.75 -21.32 10.53
N THR A 250 2.81 -21.38 11.47
CA THR A 250 2.75 -22.41 12.52
C THR A 250 1.74 -23.52 12.24
N ASN A 251 1.05 -23.48 11.08
CA ASN A 251 -0.06 -24.37 10.75
C ASN A 251 -1.15 -24.40 11.86
N ASP A 252 -1.48 -23.25 12.42
CA ASP A 252 -2.48 -23.12 13.49
C ASP A 252 -3.89 -22.91 12.89
N ASP A 253 -4.62 -24.01 12.69
CA ASP A 253 -5.98 -23.97 12.14
C ASP A 253 -7.00 -23.28 13.06
N ALA A 254 -6.80 -23.30 14.38
CA ALA A 254 -7.67 -22.58 15.29
C ALA A 254 -7.51 -21.07 15.11
N MET A 255 -6.26 -20.59 14.96
CA MET A 255 -5.98 -19.20 14.65
C MET A 255 -6.53 -18.82 13.27
N ARG A 256 -6.34 -19.64 12.23
CA ARG A 256 -6.94 -19.41 10.89
C ARG A 256 -8.45 -19.22 10.97
N ARG A 257 -9.16 -20.09 11.68
CA ARG A 257 -10.62 -20.01 11.91
C ARG A 257 -11.07 -18.86 12.80
N SER A 258 -10.16 -18.16 13.47
CA SER A 258 -10.46 -16.98 14.28
C SER A 258 -10.15 -15.65 13.57
N LEU A 259 -9.57 -15.69 12.36
CA LEU A 259 -9.39 -14.52 11.52
C LEU A 259 -10.76 -13.94 11.12
N PRO A 260 -10.87 -12.63 10.81
CA PRO A 260 -12.12 -12.04 10.35
C PRO A 260 -12.72 -12.79 9.16
N GLU A 261 -14.04 -12.95 9.17
CA GLU A 261 -14.80 -13.58 8.09
C GLU A 261 -15.73 -12.55 7.44
N GLU A 262 -15.77 -12.58 6.11
CA GLU A 262 -16.77 -11.85 5.34
C GLU A 262 -17.88 -12.77 4.88
N THR A 263 -19.10 -12.44 5.29
CA THR A 263 -20.34 -13.09 4.86
C THR A 263 -21.18 -12.08 4.11
N TRP A 264 -22.19 -12.51 3.35
CA TRP A 264 -23.12 -11.57 2.71
C TRP A 264 -23.77 -10.61 3.71
N LYS A 265 -24.09 -11.09 4.91
CA LYS A 265 -24.62 -10.27 6.01
C LYS A 265 -23.62 -9.20 6.49
N SER A 266 -22.34 -9.56 6.66
CA SER A 266 -21.33 -8.58 7.07
C SER A 266 -21.06 -7.58 5.96
N VAL A 267 -21.03 -8.00 4.69
CA VAL A 267 -20.86 -7.11 3.54
C VAL A 267 -22.01 -6.10 3.42
N ALA A 268 -23.26 -6.53 3.64
CA ALA A 268 -24.43 -5.65 3.59
C ALA A 268 -24.37 -4.50 4.62
N THR A 269 -23.78 -4.77 5.78
CA THR A 269 -23.70 -3.85 6.93
C THR A 269 -22.36 -3.13 7.05
N ALA A 270 -21.34 -3.57 6.29
CA ALA A 270 -20.02 -2.96 6.29
C ALA A 270 -20.06 -1.51 5.79
N ARG A 271 -19.07 -0.72 6.23
CA ARG A 271 -18.83 0.63 5.72
C ARG A 271 -18.83 0.63 4.19
N ASN A 272 -19.61 1.50 3.57
CA ASN A 272 -19.71 1.63 2.12
C ASN A 272 -19.53 3.10 1.75
N ASP A 273 -18.37 3.48 1.21
CA ASP A 273 -18.05 4.89 0.98
C ASP A 273 -18.88 5.52 -0.14
N TRP A 274 -19.26 4.75 -1.16
CA TRP A 274 -20.21 5.20 -2.19
C TRP A 274 -21.56 5.58 -1.60
N ARG A 275 -22.13 4.68 -0.78
CA ARG A 275 -23.43 4.89 -0.15
C ARG A 275 -23.39 6.02 0.87
N ARG A 276 -22.34 6.08 1.69
CA ARG A 276 -22.09 7.19 2.64
C ARG A 276 -21.98 8.53 1.93
N ALA A 277 -21.26 8.59 0.81
CA ALA A 277 -21.04 9.83 0.08
C ALA A 277 -22.32 10.36 -0.59
N LEU A 278 -23.16 9.47 -1.13
CA LEU A 278 -24.24 9.84 -2.05
C LEU A 278 -25.67 9.65 -1.52
N TYR A 279 -25.88 8.86 -0.47
CA TYR A 279 -27.23 8.49 -0.02
C TYR A 279 -27.42 8.50 1.51
N GLU A 280 -26.41 8.12 2.29
CA GLU A 280 -26.48 8.01 3.76
C GLU A 280 -25.88 9.20 4.51
N PHE A 281 -25.54 10.28 3.81
CA PHE A 281 -24.98 11.46 4.45
C PHE A 281 -26.02 12.17 5.33
N LYS A 282 -25.56 12.75 6.43
CA LYS A 282 -26.33 13.75 7.19
C LYS A 282 -26.21 15.09 6.50
N LYS A 283 -27.29 15.85 6.48
CA LYS A 283 -27.31 17.17 5.84
C LYS A 283 -26.21 18.06 6.40
N ASP A 284 -25.43 18.67 5.51
CA ASP A 284 -24.32 19.59 5.78
C ASP A 284 -23.11 18.96 6.53
N GLU A 285 -23.14 17.65 6.83
CA GLU A 285 -22.02 16.95 7.47
C GLU A 285 -21.05 16.39 6.40
N PRO A 286 -19.75 16.69 6.50
CA PRO A 286 -18.78 16.21 5.52
C PRO A 286 -18.50 14.71 5.68
N VAL A 287 -18.58 13.97 4.57
CA VAL A 287 -18.16 12.57 4.46
C VAL A 287 -16.78 12.52 3.84
N ALA A 288 -15.76 12.12 4.61
CA ALA A 288 -14.42 11.89 4.09
C ALA A 288 -14.34 10.54 3.35
N ILE A 289 -13.81 10.59 2.12
CA ILE A 289 -13.55 9.39 1.32
C ILE A 289 -12.11 8.95 1.62
N PRO A 290 -11.88 7.66 1.93
CA PRO A 290 -10.53 7.17 2.16
C PRO A 290 -9.74 7.24 0.86
N GLY A 291 -8.44 7.53 0.96
CA GLY A 291 -7.51 7.43 -0.18
C GLY A 291 -6.57 6.23 -0.10
N PHE A 292 -6.76 5.33 0.87
CA PHE A 292 -5.95 4.12 1.04
C PHE A 292 -6.67 2.88 0.47
N ALA A 293 -5.93 2.05 -0.27
CA ALA A 293 -6.41 0.75 -0.76
C ALA A 293 -5.75 -0.46 -0.05
N ASP A 294 -4.89 -0.22 0.95
CA ASP A 294 -4.22 -1.31 1.67
C ASP A 294 -5.22 -2.16 2.46
N ASP A 295 -6.30 -1.57 2.97
CA ASP A 295 -7.40 -2.29 3.60
C ASP A 295 -7.97 -3.40 2.69
N GLN A 296 -8.11 -3.15 1.38
CA GLN A 296 -8.57 -4.15 0.41
C GLN A 296 -7.53 -5.25 0.21
N GLN A 297 -6.24 -4.91 0.17
CA GLN A 297 -5.16 -5.89 0.04
C GLN A 297 -5.01 -6.74 1.31
N TYR A 298 -5.06 -6.13 2.50
CA TYR A 298 -5.09 -6.85 3.78
C TYR A 298 -6.28 -7.79 3.85
N ARG A 299 -7.47 -7.31 3.49
CA ARG A 299 -8.69 -8.14 3.42
C ARG A 299 -8.48 -9.36 2.52
N TYR A 300 -7.91 -9.15 1.33
CA TYR A 300 -7.61 -10.24 0.40
C TYR A 300 -6.69 -11.28 1.04
N TYR A 301 -5.54 -10.88 1.57
CA TYR A 301 -4.56 -11.81 2.12
C TYR A 301 -5.02 -12.50 3.41
N VAL A 302 -5.79 -11.81 4.26
CA VAL A 302 -6.43 -12.39 5.45
C VAL A 302 -7.49 -13.43 5.06
N ALA A 303 -8.30 -13.15 4.04
CA ALA A 303 -9.28 -14.11 3.53
C ALA A 303 -8.60 -15.38 2.97
N LEU A 304 -7.50 -15.22 2.23
CA LEU A 304 -6.72 -16.37 1.77
C LEU A 304 -6.16 -17.19 2.92
N ALA A 305 -5.58 -16.54 3.94
CA ALA A 305 -5.05 -17.25 5.10
C ALA A 305 -6.14 -18.04 5.83
N ARG A 306 -7.34 -17.44 5.99
CA ARG A 306 -8.49 -18.07 6.63
C ARG A 306 -9.03 -19.26 5.82
N HIS A 307 -9.30 -19.06 4.53
CA HIS A 307 -10.10 -19.99 3.73
C HIS A 307 -9.28 -20.88 2.78
N GLY A 308 -8.02 -20.53 2.51
CA GLY A 308 -7.20 -21.16 1.47
C GLY A 308 -7.62 -20.82 0.04
N THR A 309 -8.67 -20.01 -0.12
CA THR A 309 -9.23 -19.53 -1.40
C THR A 309 -9.87 -18.17 -1.19
N LEU A 310 -10.39 -17.54 -2.25
CA LEU A 310 -11.13 -16.28 -2.17
C LEU A 310 -12.65 -16.54 -2.08
N PRO A 311 -13.30 -16.33 -0.93
CA PRO A 311 -14.75 -16.53 -0.80
C PRO A 311 -15.55 -15.52 -1.63
N GLN A 312 -16.74 -15.92 -2.09
CA GLN A 312 -17.62 -15.05 -2.89
C GLN A 312 -17.96 -13.70 -2.23
N PRO A 313 -18.31 -13.61 -0.93
CA PRO A 313 -18.58 -12.32 -0.29
C PRO A 313 -17.37 -11.37 -0.32
N THR A 314 -16.16 -11.89 -0.04
CA THR A 314 -14.91 -11.12 -0.13
C THR A 314 -14.60 -10.72 -1.55
N ALA A 315 -14.72 -11.65 -2.51
CA ALA A 315 -14.53 -11.35 -3.92
C ALA A 315 -15.45 -10.22 -4.39
N PHE A 316 -16.75 -10.30 -4.06
CA PHE A 316 -17.71 -9.25 -4.37
C PHE A 316 -17.33 -7.93 -3.70
N ARG A 317 -16.90 -7.95 -2.42
CA ARG A 317 -16.50 -6.73 -1.72
C ARG A 317 -15.32 -6.03 -2.40
N LEU A 318 -14.32 -6.79 -2.83
CA LEU A 318 -13.17 -6.28 -3.58
C LEU A 318 -13.60 -5.68 -4.92
N ILE A 319 -14.45 -6.39 -5.68
CA ILE A 319 -15.03 -5.89 -6.95
C ILE A 319 -15.80 -4.58 -6.72
N TYR A 320 -16.64 -4.54 -5.69
CA TYR A 320 -17.48 -3.40 -5.38
C TYR A 320 -16.66 -2.17 -5.01
N ASP A 321 -15.67 -2.32 -4.11
CA ASP A 321 -14.80 -1.21 -3.70
C ASP A 321 -13.96 -0.71 -4.90
N ALA A 322 -13.40 -1.64 -5.69
CA ALA A 322 -12.58 -1.30 -6.86
C ALA A 322 -13.37 -0.62 -7.99
N PHE A 323 -14.68 -0.87 -8.07
CA PHE A 323 -15.56 -0.21 -9.03
C PHE A 323 -16.06 1.15 -8.53
N THR A 324 -16.50 1.23 -7.28
CA THR A 324 -17.24 2.40 -6.77
C THR A 324 -16.35 3.52 -6.23
N LEU A 325 -15.17 3.23 -5.69
CA LEU A 325 -14.24 4.27 -5.23
C LEU A 325 -13.72 5.14 -6.39
N PRO A 326 -13.29 4.58 -7.54
CA PRO A 326 -12.96 5.40 -8.71
C PRO A 326 -14.13 6.24 -9.23
N MET A 327 -15.39 5.80 -9.07
CA MET A 327 -16.55 6.62 -9.45
C MET A 327 -16.64 7.90 -8.63
N LEU A 328 -16.43 7.81 -7.31
CA LEU A 328 -16.40 9.01 -6.44
C LEU A 328 -15.26 9.96 -6.84
N TYR A 329 -14.08 9.41 -7.17
CA TYR A 329 -12.97 10.23 -7.61
C TYR A 329 -13.24 10.93 -8.94
N ARG A 330 -13.87 10.24 -9.90
CA ARG A 330 -14.32 10.84 -11.16
C ARG A 330 -15.34 11.97 -10.95
N MET A 331 -16.21 11.87 -9.94
CA MET A 331 -17.13 12.97 -9.59
C MET A 331 -16.40 14.20 -9.04
N TYR A 332 -15.28 14.00 -8.36
CA TYR A 332 -14.43 15.07 -7.81
C TYR A 332 -13.60 15.79 -8.89
N CYS A 333 -13.23 15.10 -9.97
CA CYS A 333 -12.50 15.65 -11.12
C CYS A 333 -13.44 16.39 -12.08
N ASP A 334 -13.62 17.70 -11.89
CA ASP A 334 -14.47 18.56 -12.71
C ASP A 334 -13.76 19.23 -13.89
N ASP A 335 -12.44 19.28 -13.86
CA ASP A 335 -11.59 19.89 -14.88
C ASP A 335 -11.26 18.94 -16.03
N GLU A 336 -11.05 17.67 -15.74
CA GLU A 336 -10.79 16.63 -16.75
C GLU A 336 -11.13 15.22 -16.23
N PRO A 337 -11.56 14.30 -17.11
CA PRO A 337 -11.75 12.91 -16.72
C PRO A 337 -10.40 12.28 -16.36
N PRO A 338 -10.26 11.59 -15.22
CA PRO A 338 -9.02 10.91 -14.88
C PRO A 338 -8.74 9.77 -15.87
N ALA A 339 -7.48 9.64 -16.26
CA ALA A 339 -7.02 8.51 -17.07
C ALA A 339 -7.23 7.17 -16.33
N PRO A 340 -7.37 6.04 -17.04
CA PRO A 340 -7.42 4.74 -16.39
C PRO A 340 -6.20 4.51 -15.50
N GLY A 341 -6.38 3.82 -14.37
CA GLY A 341 -5.29 3.52 -13.43
C GLY A 341 -4.80 4.74 -12.65
N ILE A 342 -5.50 5.88 -12.73
CA ILE A 342 -5.19 7.11 -12.00
C ILE A 342 -6.32 7.40 -10.99
N ASN A 343 -5.98 7.52 -9.71
CA ASN A 343 -6.97 7.68 -8.65
C ASN A 343 -6.42 8.55 -7.48
N VAL A 344 -7.26 8.89 -6.49
CA VAL A 344 -6.93 9.75 -5.34
C VAL A 344 -5.79 9.17 -4.49
N PHE A 345 -4.81 9.97 -4.08
CA PHE A 345 -3.83 9.55 -3.08
C PHE A 345 -4.29 9.91 -1.66
N ASP A 346 -4.01 9.08 -0.66
CA ASP A 346 -4.43 9.22 0.74
C ASP A 346 -3.97 10.52 1.42
N LEU A 347 -2.79 11.03 1.07
CA LEU A 347 -2.31 12.34 1.51
C LEU A 347 -3.09 13.51 0.87
N HIS A 348 -4.07 13.20 0.04
CA HIS A 348 -5.00 14.11 -0.61
C HIS A 348 -6.47 13.72 -0.35
N PRO A 349 -6.94 13.74 0.91
CA PRO A 349 -8.32 13.37 1.19
C PRO A 349 -9.29 14.39 0.57
N TYR A 350 -10.38 13.90 0.00
CA TYR A 350 -11.50 14.70 -0.50
C TYR A 350 -12.78 14.29 0.22
N LYS A 351 -13.76 15.21 0.19
CA LYS A 351 -14.97 15.10 1.00
C LYS A 351 -16.19 15.29 0.13
N PHE A 352 -17.29 14.67 0.55
CA PHE A 352 -18.62 14.93 0.02
C PHE A 352 -19.46 15.64 1.06
N ILE A 353 -20.27 16.61 0.63
CA ILE A 353 -21.31 17.26 1.43
C ILE A 353 -22.59 17.21 0.61
N ASN A 354 -23.68 16.74 1.21
CA ASN A 354 -24.99 16.69 0.57
C ASN A 354 -25.00 15.95 -0.79
N GLY A 355 -24.26 14.84 -0.91
CA GLY A 355 -24.23 14.02 -2.12
C GLY A 355 -23.35 14.56 -3.24
N LYS A 356 -22.54 15.60 -2.97
CA LYS A 356 -21.66 16.23 -3.96
C LYS A 356 -20.26 16.44 -3.39
N PRO A 357 -19.20 16.51 -4.21
CA PRO A 357 -17.89 16.94 -3.74
C PRO A 357 -17.99 18.28 -3.00
N ALA A 358 -17.38 18.37 -1.82
CA ALA A 358 -17.35 19.58 -1.01
C ALA A 358 -16.59 20.72 -1.71
N ASP A 359 -15.57 20.32 -2.46
CA ASP A 359 -14.80 21.08 -3.39
C ASP A 359 -14.41 20.18 -4.56
N TYR A 360 -13.95 20.79 -5.65
CA TYR A 360 -13.56 20.08 -6.86
C TYR A 360 -12.06 20.21 -7.13
N ARG A 361 -11.54 19.30 -7.98
CA ARG A 361 -10.12 19.26 -8.31
C ARG A 361 -9.62 20.59 -8.90
N SER A 362 -10.40 21.24 -9.77
CA SER A 362 -10.07 22.53 -10.38
C SER A 362 -9.88 23.67 -9.35
N GLN A 363 -10.56 23.55 -8.21
CA GLN A 363 -10.59 24.52 -7.11
C GLN A 363 -9.42 24.33 -6.15
N ARG A 364 -8.84 23.11 -6.09
CA ARG A 364 -7.67 22.83 -5.27
C ARG A 364 -6.38 23.16 -6.02
N LYS A 365 -5.78 24.29 -5.66
CA LYS A 365 -4.46 24.68 -6.17
C LYS A 365 -3.33 23.91 -5.47
N GLY A 366 -2.43 23.35 -6.26
CA GLY A 366 -1.15 22.78 -5.87
C GLY A 366 0.00 23.77 -6.05
N PRO A 367 1.26 23.29 -5.99
CA PRO A 367 2.43 24.14 -6.15
C PRO A 367 2.39 24.96 -7.45
N GLY A 368 2.73 26.24 -7.36
CA GLY A 368 2.73 27.16 -8.51
C GLY A 368 1.34 27.57 -9.02
N GLY A 369 0.25 27.28 -8.29
CA GLY A 369 -1.11 27.69 -8.70
C GLY A 369 -1.77 26.78 -9.76
N ASN A 370 -1.15 25.65 -10.08
CA ASN A 370 -1.72 24.62 -10.94
C ASN A 370 -2.70 23.72 -10.17
N PRO A 371 -3.57 22.92 -10.82
CA PRO A 371 -4.33 21.87 -10.13
C PRO A 371 -3.41 20.97 -9.29
N ARG A 372 -3.88 20.50 -8.13
CA ARG A 372 -3.06 19.66 -7.25
C ARG A 372 -2.60 18.38 -7.98
N PRO A 373 -1.33 17.96 -7.80
CA PRO A 373 -0.81 16.73 -8.37
C PRO A 373 -1.65 15.51 -8.00
N ILE A 374 -1.68 14.55 -8.90
CA ILE A 374 -2.27 13.24 -8.66
C ILE A 374 -1.18 12.35 -8.05
N GLY A 375 -1.45 11.69 -6.93
CA GLY A 375 -0.46 10.80 -6.33
C GLY A 375 -0.43 9.42 -7.01
N SER A 376 0.74 8.79 -7.00
CA SER A 376 1.03 7.58 -7.78
C SER A 376 0.62 6.26 -7.15
N ARG A 377 0.24 6.21 -5.87
CA ARG A 377 0.03 4.92 -5.19
C ARG A 377 -1.35 4.32 -5.38
N PHE A 378 -2.41 5.10 -5.18
CA PHE A 378 -3.77 4.54 -5.12
C PHE A 378 -4.30 4.04 -6.47
N GLY A 379 -3.89 4.68 -7.57
CA GLY A 379 -4.21 4.20 -8.92
C GLY A 379 -3.76 2.75 -9.12
N PRO A 380 -2.44 2.49 -9.04
CA PRO A 380 -1.87 1.14 -9.05
C PRO A 380 -2.43 0.17 -8.00
N GLN A 381 -2.67 0.60 -6.76
CA GLN A 381 -3.29 -0.27 -5.75
C GLN A 381 -4.69 -0.74 -6.19
N ASN A 382 -5.53 0.17 -6.69
CA ASN A 382 -6.85 -0.18 -7.22
C ASN A 382 -6.75 -1.10 -8.44
N MET A 383 -5.70 -0.97 -9.26
CA MET A 383 -5.44 -1.86 -10.38
C MET A 383 -5.16 -3.31 -9.92
N VAL A 384 -4.44 -3.51 -8.82
CA VAL A 384 -4.24 -4.84 -8.21
C VAL A 384 -5.60 -5.44 -7.84
N VAL A 385 -6.44 -4.68 -7.12
CA VAL A 385 -7.77 -5.13 -6.69
C VAL A 385 -8.69 -5.40 -7.89
N SER A 386 -8.61 -4.57 -8.94
CA SER A 386 -9.31 -4.77 -10.21
C SER A 386 -8.92 -6.11 -10.84
N GLY A 387 -7.64 -6.48 -10.80
CA GLY A 387 -7.15 -7.77 -11.29
C GLY A 387 -7.73 -8.97 -10.55
N TRP A 388 -7.78 -8.92 -9.21
CA TRP A 388 -8.47 -9.95 -8.43
C TRP A 388 -9.96 -9.99 -8.74
N GLY A 389 -10.60 -8.83 -8.91
CA GLY A 389 -12.01 -8.72 -9.25
C GLY A 389 -12.33 -9.35 -10.60
N LEU A 390 -11.51 -9.13 -11.63
CA LEU A 390 -11.67 -9.76 -12.94
C LEU A 390 -11.53 -11.27 -12.89
N GLN A 391 -10.52 -11.77 -12.16
CA GLN A 391 -10.35 -13.20 -11.93
C GLN A 391 -11.58 -13.80 -11.22
N ALA A 392 -12.16 -13.07 -10.25
CA ALA A 392 -13.32 -13.51 -9.50
C ALA A 392 -14.62 -13.51 -10.34
N LEU A 393 -14.86 -12.49 -11.15
CA LEU A 393 -16.00 -12.45 -12.07
C LEU A 393 -15.93 -13.59 -13.10
N LYS A 394 -14.72 -13.93 -13.56
CA LYS A 394 -14.50 -15.11 -14.42
C LYS A 394 -14.75 -16.43 -13.69
N ALA A 395 -14.31 -16.53 -12.42
CA ALA A 395 -14.50 -17.73 -11.60
C ALA A 395 -15.97 -17.94 -11.16
N HIS A 396 -16.72 -16.85 -11.02
CA HIS A 396 -18.09 -16.83 -10.53
C HIS A 396 -18.97 -15.91 -11.38
N PRO A 397 -19.33 -16.32 -12.62
CA PRO A 397 -20.25 -15.55 -13.45
C PRO A 397 -21.59 -15.31 -12.73
N GLY A 398 -22.10 -14.08 -12.76
CA GLY A 398 -23.32 -13.68 -12.04
C GLY A 398 -23.11 -13.33 -10.57
N LEU A 399 -21.86 -13.22 -10.08
CA LEU A 399 -21.55 -12.83 -8.70
C LEU A 399 -22.14 -11.46 -8.34
N TRP A 400 -22.13 -10.49 -9.26
CA TRP A 400 -22.71 -9.16 -9.03
C TRP A 400 -24.23 -9.23 -8.86
N ASP A 401 -24.92 -10.04 -9.67
CA ASP A 401 -26.37 -10.19 -9.58
C ASP A 401 -26.78 -11.04 -8.39
N LYS A 402 -25.99 -12.06 -8.01
CA LYS A 402 -26.16 -12.76 -6.74
C LYS A 402 -26.05 -11.78 -5.57
N ALA A 403 -25.07 -10.90 -5.56
CA ALA A 403 -24.94 -9.89 -4.50
C ALA A 403 -26.18 -9.00 -4.39
N LYS A 404 -26.82 -8.63 -5.52
CA LYS A 404 -28.10 -7.88 -5.50
C LYS A 404 -29.24 -8.65 -4.84
N THR A 405 -29.24 -9.99 -4.94
CA THR A 405 -30.25 -10.81 -4.24
C THR A 405 -29.96 -10.95 -2.75
N GLU A 406 -28.68 -11.02 -2.37
CA GLU A 406 -28.24 -11.22 -0.98
C GLU A 406 -28.26 -9.91 -0.17
N ILE A 407 -28.07 -8.77 -0.84
CA ILE A 407 -27.95 -7.44 -0.21
C ILE A 407 -29.15 -6.58 -0.62
N THR A 408 -30.16 -6.55 0.24
CA THR A 408 -31.41 -5.82 0.03
C THR A 408 -31.39 -4.38 0.55
N THR A 409 -30.24 -3.91 1.02
CA THR A 409 -30.12 -2.55 1.56
C THR A 409 -30.41 -1.52 0.45
N PRO A 410 -31.31 -0.55 0.67
CA PRO A 410 -31.61 0.47 -0.33
C PRO A 410 -30.36 1.23 -0.79
N HIS A 411 -30.29 1.55 -2.08
CA HIS A 411 -29.19 2.30 -2.70
C HIS A 411 -27.80 1.67 -2.49
N PHE A 412 -27.72 0.38 -2.18
CA PHE A 412 -26.43 -0.31 -2.05
C PHE A 412 -25.69 -0.35 -3.39
N PHE A 413 -26.38 -0.59 -4.49
CA PHE A 413 -25.74 -0.76 -5.80
C PHE A 413 -25.82 0.53 -6.62
N PRO A 414 -24.73 0.95 -7.28
CA PRO A 414 -24.85 1.85 -8.42
C PRO A 414 -25.68 1.16 -9.53
N PRO A 415 -26.31 1.93 -10.43
CA PRO A 415 -27.10 1.39 -11.54
C PRO A 415 -26.19 0.81 -12.63
N ALA A 416 -25.51 -0.30 -12.33
CA ALA A 416 -24.57 -0.98 -13.22
C ALA A 416 -24.86 -2.49 -13.30
N THR A 417 -24.69 -3.03 -14.50
CA THR A 417 -24.69 -4.47 -14.81
C THR A 417 -23.32 -5.08 -14.50
N GLU A 418 -23.27 -6.41 -14.34
CA GLU A 418 -21.98 -7.11 -14.15
C GLU A 418 -21.01 -6.86 -15.31
N LYS A 419 -21.53 -6.80 -16.55
CA LYS A 419 -20.72 -6.53 -17.75
C LYS A 419 -20.11 -5.13 -17.74
N GLU A 420 -20.85 -4.13 -17.27
CA GLU A 420 -20.32 -2.76 -17.13
C GLU A 420 -19.27 -2.67 -16.02
N VAL A 421 -19.48 -3.38 -14.91
CA VAL A 421 -18.48 -3.50 -13.84
C VAL A 421 -17.22 -4.16 -14.36
N GLN A 422 -17.34 -5.29 -15.06
CA GLN A 422 -16.21 -5.99 -15.68
C GLN A 422 -15.44 -5.07 -16.64
N ALA A 423 -16.14 -4.40 -17.56
CA ALA A 423 -15.51 -3.49 -18.51
C ALA A 423 -14.79 -2.32 -17.82
N ALA A 424 -15.34 -1.81 -16.71
CA ALA A 424 -14.68 -0.77 -15.92
C ALA A 424 -13.40 -1.30 -15.24
N LEU A 425 -13.42 -2.49 -14.66
CA LEU A 425 -12.22 -3.10 -14.06
C LEU A 425 -11.15 -3.43 -15.12
N GLU A 426 -11.55 -3.92 -16.30
CA GLU A 426 -10.64 -4.15 -17.44
C GLU A 426 -10.01 -2.84 -17.92
N ARG A 427 -10.80 -1.77 -17.99
CA ARG A 427 -10.30 -0.43 -18.32
C ARG A 427 -9.27 0.03 -17.28
N GLU A 428 -9.61 -0.03 -15.99
CA GLU A 428 -8.72 0.44 -14.92
C GLU A 428 -7.41 -0.33 -14.89
N LEU A 429 -7.43 -1.65 -15.03
CA LEU A 429 -6.20 -2.45 -15.03
C LEU A 429 -5.46 -2.40 -16.36
N GLY A 430 -6.10 -2.84 -17.45
CA GLY A 430 -5.45 -3.06 -18.74
C GLY A 430 -4.98 -1.76 -19.39
N LEU A 431 -5.84 -0.73 -19.44
CA LEU A 431 -5.45 0.59 -19.94
C LEU A 431 -4.72 1.44 -18.88
N GLY A 432 -4.88 1.12 -17.59
CA GLY A 432 -4.08 1.74 -16.54
C GLY A 432 -2.60 1.44 -16.69
N LEU A 433 -2.24 0.19 -17.01
CA LEU A 433 -0.85 -0.18 -17.30
C LEU A 433 -0.27 0.60 -18.47
N ARG A 434 -1.06 0.87 -19.53
CA ARG A 434 -0.63 1.73 -20.65
C ARG A 434 -0.42 3.18 -20.23
N THR A 435 -1.31 3.69 -19.38
CA THR A 435 -1.19 5.03 -18.81
C THR A 435 0.14 5.17 -18.06
N TRP A 436 0.45 4.21 -17.18
CA TRP A 436 1.69 4.24 -16.39
C TRP A 436 2.95 3.93 -17.21
N GLU A 437 2.85 3.11 -18.26
CA GLU A 437 3.95 2.92 -19.23
C GLU A 437 4.28 4.23 -19.95
N ALA A 438 3.26 4.99 -20.38
CA ALA A 438 3.45 6.28 -21.03
C ALA A 438 4.10 7.30 -20.08
N ILE A 439 3.65 7.34 -18.82
CA ILE A 439 4.27 8.15 -17.75
C ILE A 439 5.75 7.75 -17.61
N PHE A 440 6.04 6.47 -17.44
CA PHE A 440 7.42 6.00 -17.28
C PHE A 440 8.29 6.33 -18.49
N LYS A 441 7.79 6.17 -19.73
CA LYS A 441 8.52 6.54 -20.96
C LYS A 441 8.79 8.05 -21.03
N GLN A 442 7.86 8.87 -20.56
CA GLN A 442 8.00 10.33 -20.57
C GLN A 442 9.01 10.82 -19.55
N TYR A 443 8.97 10.31 -18.31
CA TYR A 443 9.78 10.82 -17.20
C TYR A 443 11.05 10.01 -16.95
N GLY A 444 11.08 8.74 -17.37
CA GLY A 444 12.11 7.77 -17.01
C GLY A 444 11.91 7.13 -15.63
N TYR A 445 10.83 7.49 -14.92
CA TYR A 445 10.49 7.02 -13.57
C TYR A 445 8.98 7.19 -13.30
N ILE A 446 8.50 6.70 -12.15
CA ILE A 446 7.12 6.86 -11.67
C ILE A 446 7.05 8.05 -10.70
N PRO A 447 6.52 9.21 -11.12
CA PRO A 447 6.44 10.42 -10.31
C PRO A 447 5.36 10.35 -9.22
N THR A 448 5.58 10.97 -8.05
CA THR A 448 4.64 10.90 -6.91
C THR A 448 4.19 12.24 -6.32
N GLY A 449 4.96 13.32 -6.52
CA GLY A 449 4.70 14.63 -5.91
C GLY A 449 4.49 14.58 -4.39
N ILE A 450 5.58 14.45 -3.62
CA ILE A 450 5.52 14.40 -2.14
C ILE A 450 4.60 15.49 -1.57
N GLY A 451 3.65 15.10 -0.72
CA GLY A 451 2.91 16.03 0.14
C GLY A 451 1.85 16.90 -0.54
N ALA A 452 0.95 16.33 -1.36
CA ALA A 452 -0.25 17.02 -1.86
C ALA A 452 -1.34 17.29 -0.76
N GLY A 453 -0.90 17.58 0.47
CA GLY A 453 -1.65 17.86 1.69
C GLY A 453 -0.85 18.77 2.67
N ASN A 454 -1.24 18.81 3.94
CA ASN A 454 -0.70 19.76 4.95
C ASN A 454 0.77 19.52 5.35
N ALA A 455 1.39 18.41 4.96
CA ALA A 455 2.74 18.01 5.35
C ALA A 455 3.86 18.51 4.41
N GLY A 456 3.55 19.33 3.39
CA GLY A 456 4.59 19.84 2.51
C GLY A 456 4.12 20.28 1.13
N GLY A 457 3.00 20.99 1.04
CA GLY A 457 2.48 21.56 -0.20
C GLY A 457 3.50 22.48 -0.88
N GLY A 458 4.37 21.91 -1.71
CA GLY A 458 5.42 22.66 -2.40
C GLY A 458 6.22 21.86 -3.44
N PHE A 459 6.08 20.54 -3.49
CA PHE A 459 6.87 19.72 -4.40
C PHE A 459 6.14 19.43 -5.71
N LEU A 460 6.84 19.65 -6.83
CA LEU A 460 6.34 19.29 -8.15
C LEU A 460 6.26 17.77 -8.28
N TRP A 461 5.25 17.29 -9.01
CA TRP A 461 4.96 15.87 -9.21
C TRP A 461 6.19 15.12 -9.74
N GLU A 462 6.85 15.74 -10.70
CA GLU A 462 8.05 15.30 -11.41
C GLU A 462 9.37 15.51 -10.64
N ASN A 463 9.33 15.81 -9.34
CA ASN A 463 10.57 15.92 -8.56
C ASN A 463 10.97 14.61 -7.87
N PHE A 464 10.01 13.71 -7.66
CA PHE A 464 10.24 12.53 -6.81
C PHE A 464 9.70 11.26 -7.46
N SER A 465 10.52 10.22 -7.42
CA SER A 465 10.16 8.85 -7.69
C SER A 465 9.72 8.15 -6.40
N ASP A 466 8.74 7.26 -6.48
CA ASP A 466 8.09 6.59 -5.34
C ASP A 466 8.00 5.08 -5.52
N THR A 467 8.67 4.33 -4.63
CA THR A 467 8.72 2.86 -4.65
C THR A 467 7.34 2.22 -4.57
N GLY A 468 6.38 2.76 -3.80
CA GLY A 468 5.05 2.19 -3.64
C GLY A 468 4.30 2.13 -4.97
N GLY A 469 4.41 3.19 -5.77
CA GLY A 469 3.92 3.21 -7.15
C GLY A 469 4.46 2.05 -7.99
N TYR A 470 5.78 1.77 -7.92
CA TYR A 470 6.37 0.63 -8.63
C TYR A 470 5.86 -0.71 -8.10
N ALA A 471 5.85 -0.90 -6.78
CA ALA A 471 5.44 -2.15 -6.14
C ALA A 471 4.03 -2.57 -6.58
N HIS A 472 3.09 -1.63 -6.54
CA HIS A 472 1.72 -1.89 -6.94
C HIS A 472 1.55 -2.01 -8.46
N LEU A 473 2.33 -1.28 -9.28
CA LEU A 473 2.31 -1.47 -10.74
C LEU A 473 2.84 -2.85 -11.16
N ILE A 474 3.92 -3.32 -10.55
CA ILE A 474 4.47 -4.65 -10.78
C ILE A 474 3.44 -5.71 -10.37
N SER A 475 2.80 -5.54 -9.22
CA SER A 475 1.71 -6.43 -8.77
C SER A 475 0.51 -6.39 -9.71
N ALA A 476 0.09 -5.21 -10.17
CA ALA A 476 -1.02 -5.06 -11.10
C ALA A 476 -0.73 -5.75 -12.44
N ALA A 477 0.48 -5.58 -12.99
CA ALA A 477 0.90 -6.27 -14.19
C ALA A 477 0.94 -7.81 -14.00
N ALA A 478 1.35 -8.31 -12.83
CA ALA A 478 1.25 -9.73 -12.49
C ALA A 478 -0.21 -10.21 -12.50
N GLN A 479 -1.14 -9.44 -11.91
CA GLN A 479 -2.56 -9.77 -11.93
C GLN A 479 -3.16 -9.72 -13.34
N TRP A 480 -2.69 -8.80 -14.19
CA TRP A 480 -3.09 -8.73 -15.59
C TRP A 480 -2.66 -9.95 -16.39
N ILE A 481 -1.42 -10.44 -16.17
CA ILE A 481 -0.94 -11.69 -16.77
C ILE A 481 -1.84 -12.86 -16.34
N PHE A 482 -2.19 -12.99 -15.06
CA PHE A 482 -3.11 -14.03 -14.61
C PHE A 482 -4.49 -13.93 -15.29
N CYS A 483 -5.03 -12.72 -15.44
CA CYS A 483 -6.30 -12.51 -16.15
C CYS A 483 -6.23 -13.02 -17.61
N LEU A 484 -5.18 -12.64 -18.34
CA LEU A 484 -4.95 -13.04 -19.73
C LEU A 484 -4.73 -14.55 -19.88
N GLU A 485 -4.05 -15.18 -18.92
CA GLU A 485 -3.82 -16.63 -18.90
C GLU A 485 -5.03 -17.43 -18.37
N GLY A 486 -6.06 -16.76 -17.84
CA GLY A 486 -7.18 -17.40 -17.17
C GLY A 486 -6.81 -18.12 -15.87
N LYS A 487 -5.72 -17.72 -15.23
CA LYS A 487 -5.29 -18.19 -13.92
C LYS A 487 -5.87 -17.31 -12.81
N ARG A 488 -5.86 -17.84 -11.59
CA ARG A 488 -6.30 -17.14 -10.39
C ARG A 488 -5.14 -17.03 -9.41
N ASP A 489 -4.90 -15.83 -8.90
CA ASP A 489 -3.81 -15.54 -7.97
C ASP A 489 -3.90 -16.41 -6.73
N TRP A 490 -5.08 -16.51 -6.11
CA TRP A 490 -5.28 -17.27 -4.88
C TRP A 490 -4.98 -18.77 -5.03
N GLU A 491 -5.06 -19.32 -6.24
CA GLU A 491 -4.69 -20.71 -6.50
C GLU A 491 -3.16 -20.90 -6.59
N GLN A 492 -2.42 -19.85 -6.96
CA GLN A 492 -0.96 -19.90 -7.05
C GLN A 492 -0.28 -19.92 -5.67
N HIS A 493 -1.05 -19.72 -4.60
CA HIS A 493 -0.54 -19.75 -3.23
C HIS A 493 -0.46 -21.18 -2.67
N ALA A 494 -1.11 -22.15 -3.35
CA ALA A 494 -1.17 -23.56 -2.96
C ALA A 494 -1.55 -23.77 -1.48
N LEU A 495 -2.51 -22.98 -0.99
CA LEU A 495 -3.01 -23.09 0.37
C LEU A 495 -4.03 -24.24 0.47
N PRO A 496 -3.87 -25.18 1.42
CA PRO A 496 -4.90 -26.16 1.66
C PRO A 496 -6.15 -25.49 2.25
N PRO A 497 -7.36 -25.96 1.90
CA PRO A 497 -8.56 -25.56 2.61
C PRO A 497 -8.40 -25.93 4.11
N PRO A 498 -8.99 -25.15 5.03
CA PRO A 498 -8.99 -25.54 6.44
C PRO A 498 -9.65 -26.92 6.59
N PRO A 499 -9.22 -27.77 7.55
CA PRO A 499 -9.58 -29.20 7.62
C PRO A 499 -11.08 -29.58 7.67
N ASP A 500 -12.01 -28.61 7.74
CA ASP A 500 -13.44 -28.84 7.94
C ASP A 500 -14.34 -28.03 6.97
N ALA A 501 -13.85 -27.65 5.78
CA ALA A 501 -14.61 -26.85 4.81
C ALA A 501 -15.66 -27.63 3.99
N HIS A 502 -16.37 -28.58 4.63
CA HIS A 502 -17.44 -29.38 4.03
C HIS A 502 -18.83 -28.95 4.48
#